data_AF-C5B3H2-F1
#
_entry.id   AF-C5B3H2-F1
#
_cell.length_a   1.000
_cell.length_b   1.000
_cell.length_c   1.000
_cell.angle_alpha   90.00
_cell.angle_beta   90.00
_cell.angle_gamma   90.00
#
_symmetry.space_group_name_H-M   'P 1'
#
loop_
_entity.id
_entity.type
_entity.pdbx_description
1 polymer ?
#
loop_
_entity_poly.entity_id
_entity_poly.type
_entity_poly.pdbx_seq_one_letter_code
_entity_poly.pdbx_strand_id
1 'polypeptide(L)'
;MWAPSPALAAGKIYYGSRAGMQVTVVSIGGLDTAKAVIRTKHTREDAAAFCREYVGKVTPDCVREELQTPLNDEISADCVRGTFVDFRGNRYRFGGPNRDPDVTAKYRIVSLPSGEVADGSSASGYPVNIDIFRALCPSRAPGTE
;
A
#
# COMPACT_ATOMS: atom_id res chain seq x y z
N MET A 1 -18.84 -8.30 8.12
CA MET A 1 -18.39 -6.93 8.42
C MET A 1 -16.89 -6.90 8.18
N TRP A 2 -16.40 -6.09 7.24
CA TRP A 2 -14.97 -5.99 6.95
C TRP A 2 -14.36 -4.92 7.87
N ALA A 3 -13.24 -5.25 8.52
CA ALA A 3 -12.45 -4.30 9.28
C ALA A 3 -11.33 -3.73 8.38
N PRO A 4 -11.26 -2.40 8.16
CA PRO A 4 -10.13 -1.79 7.46
C PRO A 4 -8.82 -2.07 8.21
N SER A 5 -7.69 -2.14 7.49
CA SER A 5 -6.39 -2.24 8.15
C SER A 5 -6.22 -1.11 9.17
N PRO A 6 -5.49 -1.31 10.29
CA PRO A 6 -5.37 -0.28 11.34
C PRO A 6 -4.87 1.07 10.81
N ALA A 7 -3.96 1.05 9.83
CA ALA A 7 -3.48 2.25 9.17
C ALA A 7 -4.59 2.98 8.40
N LEU A 8 -5.41 2.27 7.62
CA LEU A 8 -6.57 2.83 6.94
C LEU A 8 -7.58 3.43 7.90
N ALA A 9 -7.84 2.73 9.01
CA ALA A 9 -8.72 3.22 10.07
C ALA A 9 -8.19 4.52 10.71
N ALA A 10 -6.87 4.68 10.76
CA ALA A 10 -6.20 5.90 11.19
C ALA A 10 -6.03 6.96 10.07
N GLY A 11 -6.60 6.74 8.88
CA GLY A 11 -6.45 7.64 7.74
C GLY A 11 -5.05 7.65 7.13
N LYS A 12 -4.32 6.54 7.22
CA LYS A 12 -2.95 6.35 6.70
C LYS A 12 -2.87 5.18 5.72
N ILE A 13 -1.95 5.26 4.77
CA ILE A 13 -1.57 4.14 3.88
C ILE A 13 -0.06 4.01 3.88
N TYR A 14 0.46 2.79 3.97
CA TYR A 14 1.90 2.56 3.81
C TYR A 14 2.30 2.61 2.33
N TYR A 15 3.37 3.32 2.01
CA TYR A 15 3.99 3.34 0.66
C TYR A 15 5.27 2.50 0.59
N GLY A 16 5.71 1.94 1.72
CA GLY A 16 6.93 1.15 1.81
C GLY A 16 6.96 0.27 3.07
N SER A 17 7.95 -0.61 3.14
CA SER A 17 8.06 -1.66 4.17
C SER A 17 8.76 -1.23 5.46
N ARG A 18 9.31 -0.01 5.51
CA ARG A 18 10.03 0.50 6.68
C ARG A 18 9.06 1.23 7.63
N ALA A 19 9.38 1.20 8.92
CA ALA A 19 8.59 1.90 9.94
C ALA A 19 8.43 3.38 9.59
N GLY A 20 7.23 3.94 9.81
CA GLY A 20 6.89 5.30 9.45
C GLY A 20 6.77 5.62 7.96
N MET A 21 6.97 4.66 7.03
CA MET A 21 6.72 4.88 5.58
C MET A 21 5.23 4.91 5.24
N GLN A 22 4.55 5.94 5.71
CA GLN A 22 3.11 6.14 5.56
C GLN A 22 2.78 7.51 4.98
N VAL A 23 1.61 7.63 4.35
CA VAL A 23 1.05 8.88 3.84
C VAL A 23 -0.35 9.09 4.39
N THR A 24 -0.78 10.35 4.49
CA THR A 24 -2.09 10.73 5.00
C THR A 24 -3.16 10.69 3.92
N VAL A 25 -4.26 9.99 4.16
CA VAL A 25 -5.43 9.97 3.26
C VAL A 25 -6.14 11.32 3.30
N VAL A 26 -6.36 11.91 2.13
CA VAL A 26 -7.11 13.19 1.98
C VAL A 26 -8.48 12.99 1.33
N SER A 27 -8.67 11.96 0.52
CA SER A 27 -9.98 11.61 -0.02
C SER A 27 -10.06 10.15 -0.47
N ILE A 28 -11.25 9.59 -0.44
CA ILE A 28 -11.56 8.23 -0.86
C ILE A 28 -12.73 8.29 -1.84
N GLY A 29 -12.67 7.50 -2.91
CA GLY A 29 -13.76 7.39 -3.89
C GLY A 29 -13.83 6.02 -4.54
N GLY A 30 -15.05 5.56 -4.85
CA GLY A 30 -15.27 4.40 -5.70
C GLY A 30 -14.71 3.07 -5.19
N LEU A 31 -14.51 2.90 -3.87
CA LEU A 31 -14.03 1.64 -3.29
C LEU A 31 -14.84 0.44 -3.80
N ASP A 32 -14.18 -0.70 -3.98
CA ASP A 32 -14.77 -1.94 -4.55
C ASP A 32 -15.34 -1.81 -5.97
N THR A 33 -15.12 -0.69 -6.67
CA THR A 33 -15.56 -0.51 -8.06
C THR A 33 -14.41 -0.59 -9.07
N ALA A 34 -14.73 -0.51 -10.36
CA ALA A 34 -13.74 -0.41 -11.43
C ALA A 34 -12.95 0.93 -11.43
N LYS A 35 -13.32 1.89 -10.57
CA LYS A 35 -12.72 3.23 -10.47
C LYS A 35 -12.39 3.59 -9.02
N ALA A 36 -11.90 2.62 -8.26
CA ALA A 36 -11.49 2.84 -6.88
C ALA A 36 -10.27 3.74 -6.84
N VAL A 37 -10.28 4.72 -5.93
CA VAL A 37 -9.24 5.73 -5.81
C VAL A 37 -9.11 6.21 -4.37
N ILE A 38 -7.87 6.33 -3.90
CA ILE A 38 -7.54 6.98 -2.63
C ILE A 38 -6.47 8.00 -2.91
N ARG A 39 -6.76 9.27 -2.60
CA ARG A 39 -5.78 10.35 -2.65
C ARG A 39 -5.17 10.56 -1.29
N THR A 40 -3.90 10.90 -1.30
CA THR A 40 -3.07 11.07 -0.12
C THR A 40 -2.22 12.32 -0.23
N LYS A 41 -1.62 12.70 0.88
CA LYS A 41 -0.59 13.73 0.95
C LYS A 41 0.54 13.22 1.83
N HIS A 42 1.78 13.36 1.35
CA HIS A 42 2.95 13.14 2.17
C HIS A 42 3.17 14.39 3.04
N THR A 43 2.74 14.35 4.30
CA THR A 43 2.82 15.51 5.20
C THR A 43 4.14 15.56 5.95
N ARG A 44 4.42 16.71 6.60
CA ARG A 44 5.60 16.85 7.45
C ARG A 44 5.57 15.88 8.63
N GLU A 45 4.37 15.60 9.15
CA GLU A 45 4.14 14.66 10.25
C GLU A 45 4.45 13.22 9.82
N ASP A 46 4.09 12.86 8.59
CA ASP A 46 4.42 11.56 7.98
C ASP A 46 5.94 11.39 7.86
N ALA A 47 6.63 12.37 7.28
CA ALA A 47 8.09 12.36 7.16
C ALA A 47 8.79 12.33 8.53
N ALA A 48 8.27 13.07 9.52
CA ALA A 48 8.79 13.04 10.89
C ALA A 48 8.59 11.67 11.56
N ALA A 49 7.50 10.95 11.24
CA ALA A 49 7.27 9.59 11.74
C ALA A 49 8.32 8.62 11.18
N PHE A 50 8.60 8.67 9.86
CA PHE A 50 9.69 7.89 9.26
C PHE A 50 11.05 8.20 9.91
N CYS A 51 11.40 9.49 10.06
CA CYS A 51 12.65 9.89 10.69
C CYS A 51 12.78 9.39 12.14
N ARG A 52 11.68 9.42 12.90
CA ARG A 52 11.67 8.91 14.28
C ARG A 52 11.78 7.40 14.34
N GLU A 53 10.97 6.70 13.55
CA GLU A 53 10.72 5.26 13.72
C GLU A 53 11.70 4.39 12.95
N TYR A 54 12.20 4.86 11.81
CA TYR A 54 13.17 4.13 11.00
C TYR A 54 14.59 4.67 11.18
N VAL A 55 14.79 5.98 11.08
CA VAL A 55 16.13 6.59 11.19
C VAL A 55 16.56 6.74 12.66
N GLY A 56 15.60 6.78 13.60
CA GLY A 56 15.85 6.91 15.04
C GLY A 56 16.11 8.35 15.52
N LYS A 57 16.03 9.35 14.63
CA LYS A 57 16.22 10.77 14.97
C LYS A 57 15.43 11.69 14.05
N VAL A 58 14.80 12.71 14.64
CA VAL A 58 14.06 13.73 13.88
C VAL A 58 14.93 14.96 13.71
N THR A 59 15.44 15.17 12.49
CA THR A 59 16.18 16.39 12.11
C THR A 59 15.46 17.11 10.97
N PRO A 60 15.65 18.43 10.82
CA PRO A 60 15.09 19.17 9.69
C PRO A 60 15.53 18.60 8.33
N ASP A 61 16.78 18.12 8.23
CA ASP A 61 17.32 17.52 7.01
C ASP A 61 16.62 16.20 6.68
N CYS A 62 16.46 15.30 7.65
CA CYS A 62 15.76 14.03 7.44
C CYS A 62 14.32 14.26 6.97
N VAL A 63 13.60 15.19 7.62
CA VAL A 63 12.20 15.49 7.25
C VAL A 63 12.13 16.07 5.85
N ARG A 64 13.06 16.97 5.48
CA ARG A 64 13.12 17.53 4.13
C ARG A 64 13.41 16.46 3.09
N GLU A 65 14.40 15.60 3.33
CA GLU A 65 14.79 14.52 2.42
C GLU A 65 13.65 13.53 2.21
N GLU A 66 12.97 13.11 3.28
CA GLU A 66 11.85 12.18 3.17
C GLU A 66 10.66 12.82 2.42
N LEU A 67 10.38 14.11 2.61
CA LEU A 67 9.37 14.82 1.83
C LEU A 67 9.70 14.90 0.32
N GLN A 68 10.96 14.67 -0.08
CA GLN A 68 11.35 14.57 -1.49
C GLN A 68 11.21 13.16 -2.07
N THR A 69 10.80 12.17 -1.27
CA THR A 69 10.53 10.82 -1.79
C THR A 69 9.51 10.90 -2.93
N PRO A 70 9.85 10.41 -4.14
CA PRO A 70 8.98 10.54 -5.31
C PRO A 70 7.80 9.59 -5.17
N LEU A 71 6.68 10.12 -4.69
CA LEU A 71 5.40 9.43 -4.53
C LEU A 71 4.33 10.20 -5.30
N ASN A 72 3.51 9.47 -6.06
CA ASN A 72 2.23 9.98 -6.53
C ASN A 72 1.34 10.25 -5.31
N ASP A 73 0.43 11.21 -5.45
CA ASP A 73 -0.54 11.57 -4.43
C ASP A 73 -1.78 10.67 -4.46
N GLU A 74 -1.78 9.60 -5.27
CA GLU A 74 -2.94 8.75 -5.48
C GLU A 74 -2.54 7.29 -5.70
N ILE A 75 -3.37 6.39 -5.17
CA ILE A 75 -3.44 4.98 -5.56
C ILE A 75 -4.81 4.70 -6.17
N SER A 76 -4.87 3.77 -7.12
CA SER A 76 -6.11 3.44 -7.81
C SER A 76 -6.23 1.96 -8.13
N ALA A 77 -7.46 1.48 -8.29
CA ALA A 77 -7.74 0.12 -8.72
C ALA A 77 -8.97 0.02 -9.62
N ASP A 78 -8.91 -0.98 -10.51
CA ASP A 78 -10.08 -1.61 -11.08
C ASP A 78 -10.36 -2.88 -10.25
N CYS A 79 -11.24 -2.76 -9.27
CA CYS A 79 -11.57 -3.86 -8.38
C CYS A 79 -12.34 -4.99 -9.09
N VAL A 80 -12.93 -4.76 -10.27
CA VAL A 80 -13.57 -5.83 -11.04
C VAL A 80 -12.49 -6.71 -11.69
N ARG A 81 -11.52 -6.08 -12.34
CA ARG A 81 -10.38 -6.77 -12.96
C ARG A 81 -9.29 -7.21 -11.97
N GLY A 82 -9.32 -6.67 -10.76
CA GLY A 82 -8.34 -6.93 -9.71
C GLY A 82 -7.00 -6.26 -9.98
N THR A 83 -6.94 -5.23 -10.83
CA THR A 83 -5.69 -4.51 -11.14
C THR A 83 -5.59 -3.24 -10.33
N PHE A 84 -4.39 -2.86 -9.89
CA PHE A 84 -4.17 -1.64 -9.10
C PHE A 84 -2.80 -1.01 -9.38
N VAL A 85 -2.67 0.25 -8.98
CA VAL A 85 -1.48 1.09 -9.12
C VAL A 85 -1.07 1.61 -7.75
N ASP A 86 0.22 1.47 -7.41
CA ASP A 86 0.79 1.96 -6.15
C ASP A 86 1.26 3.43 -6.25
N PHE A 87 1.78 3.97 -5.13
CA PHE A 87 2.31 5.34 -5.07
C PHE A 87 3.54 5.58 -5.97
N ARG A 88 4.19 4.53 -6.49
CA ARG A 88 5.33 4.65 -7.41
C ARG A 88 4.91 4.50 -8.87
N GLY A 89 3.62 4.31 -9.14
CA GLY A 89 3.11 4.06 -10.49
C GLY A 89 3.30 2.62 -10.97
N ASN A 90 3.75 1.71 -10.10
CA ASN A 90 3.88 0.30 -10.43
C ASN A 90 2.49 -0.32 -10.55
N ARG A 91 2.35 -1.23 -11.52
CA ARG A 91 1.06 -1.86 -11.85
C ARG A 91 1.05 -3.31 -11.41
N TYR A 92 0.00 -3.69 -10.70
CA TYR A 92 -0.15 -5.03 -10.14
C TYR A 92 -1.52 -5.63 -10.45
N ARG A 93 -1.63 -6.94 -10.28
CA ARG A 93 -2.89 -7.70 -10.33
C ARG A 93 -3.02 -8.61 -9.12
N PHE A 94 -4.14 -8.49 -8.44
CA PHE A 94 -4.65 -9.43 -7.45
C PHE A 94 -5.24 -10.66 -8.14
N GLY A 95 -4.69 -11.83 -7.82
CA GLY A 95 -5.06 -13.13 -8.41
C GLY A 95 -5.92 -14.02 -7.49
N GLY A 96 -6.42 -13.52 -6.37
CA GLY A 96 -7.14 -14.31 -5.37
C GLY A 96 -6.22 -15.07 -4.41
N PRO A 97 -6.77 -16.01 -3.62
CA PRO A 97 -5.98 -16.82 -2.69
C PRO A 97 -4.83 -17.53 -3.38
N ASN A 98 -3.68 -17.56 -2.73
CA ASN A 98 -2.55 -18.36 -3.19
C ASN A 98 -2.76 -19.82 -2.79
N ARG A 99 -2.44 -20.74 -3.71
CA ARG A 99 -2.56 -22.19 -3.51
C ARG A 99 -1.21 -22.90 -3.58
N ASP A 100 -0.14 -22.14 -3.80
CA ASP A 100 1.21 -22.64 -3.77
C ASP A 100 1.64 -22.87 -2.31
N PRO A 101 1.89 -24.12 -1.89
CA PRO A 101 2.25 -24.43 -0.50
C PRO A 101 3.65 -23.90 -0.13
N ASP A 102 4.50 -23.59 -1.10
CA ASP A 102 5.86 -23.13 -0.88
C ASP A 102 5.95 -21.60 -0.75
N VAL A 103 4.81 -20.90 -0.89
CA VAL A 103 4.72 -19.44 -0.86
C VAL A 103 3.96 -18.96 0.38
N THR A 104 4.58 -18.03 1.11
CA THR A 104 3.98 -17.47 2.34
C THR A 104 2.90 -16.42 2.07
N ALA A 105 2.88 -15.83 0.88
CA ALA A 105 1.83 -14.89 0.47
C ALA A 105 0.46 -15.56 0.42
N LYS A 106 -0.44 -15.18 1.34
CA LYS A 106 -1.84 -15.63 1.38
C LYS A 106 -2.63 -15.36 0.10
N TYR A 107 -2.35 -14.25 -0.58
CA TYR A 107 -2.98 -13.87 -1.83
C TYR A 107 -1.94 -13.69 -2.92
N ARG A 108 -2.31 -13.99 -4.16
CA ARG A 108 -1.44 -13.79 -5.31
C ARG A 108 -1.44 -12.32 -5.69
N ILE A 109 -0.30 -11.65 -5.54
CA ILE A 109 -0.04 -10.33 -6.14
C ILE A 109 0.96 -10.52 -7.25
N VAL A 110 0.59 -10.10 -8.46
CA VAL A 110 1.40 -10.26 -9.68
C VAL A 110 1.82 -8.90 -10.17
N SER A 111 3.13 -8.70 -10.36
CA SER A 111 3.69 -7.56 -11.08
C SER A 111 3.28 -7.65 -12.56
N LEU A 112 2.58 -6.64 -13.09
CA LEU A 112 2.18 -6.64 -14.50
C LEU A 112 3.36 -6.44 -15.46
N PRO A 113 4.40 -5.64 -15.14
CA PRO A 113 5.58 -5.51 -16.00
C PRO A 113 6.42 -6.78 -16.12
N SER A 114 6.68 -7.47 -15.00
CA SER A 114 7.58 -8.64 -14.98
C SER A 114 6.86 -9.99 -15.01
N GLY A 115 5.57 -10.03 -14.66
CA GLY A 115 4.82 -11.27 -14.47
C GLY A 115 5.15 -12.02 -13.17
N GLU A 116 6.07 -11.50 -12.36
CA GLU A 116 6.50 -12.11 -11.11
C GLU A 116 5.37 -12.10 -10.07
N VAL A 117 5.28 -13.21 -9.34
CA VAL A 117 4.33 -13.39 -8.24
C VAL A 117 5.07 -13.13 -6.93
N ALA A 118 4.50 -12.27 -6.08
CA ALA A 118 5.10 -11.97 -4.79
C ALA A 118 5.09 -13.21 -3.86
N ASP A 119 6.22 -13.47 -3.22
CA ASP A 119 6.46 -14.65 -2.36
C ASP A 119 5.96 -14.50 -0.91
N GLY A 120 5.50 -13.30 -0.55
CA GLY A 120 5.02 -12.95 0.79
C GLY A 120 6.02 -12.14 1.63
N SER A 121 7.28 -12.09 1.19
CA SER A 121 8.33 -11.33 1.87
C SER A 121 8.17 -9.83 1.69
N SER A 122 8.83 -9.06 2.57
CA SER A 122 8.98 -7.61 2.36
C SER A 122 9.83 -7.28 1.12
N ALA A 123 10.71 -8.19 0.69
CA ALA A 123 11.55 -8.00 -0.49
C ALA A 123 10.74 -8.04 -1.79
N SER A 124 9.69 -8.86 -1.86
CA SER A 124 8.74 -8.86 -2.98
C SER A 124 7.70 -7.73 -2.90
N GLY A 125 7.75 -6.89 -1.86
CA GLY A 125 6.80 -5.81 -1.62
C GLY A 125 5.40 -6.29 -1.25
N TYR A 126 5.22 -7.59 -0.96
CA TYR A 126 3.91 -8.18 -0.72
C TYR A 126 3.10 -7.49 0.39
N PRO A 127 3.64 -7.22 1.59
CA PRO A 127 2.86 -6.64 2.69
C PRO A 127 2.27 -5.28 2.33
N VAL A 128 3.05 -4.44 1.63
CA VAL A 128 2.61 -3.10 1.20
C VAL A 128 1.55 -3.21 0.11
N ASN A 129 1.81 -4.03 -0.90
CA ASN A 129 0.92 -4.14 -2.06
C ASN A 129 -0.43 -4.79 -1.72
N ILE A 130 -0.46 -5.78 -0.82
CA ILE A 130 -1.73 -6.36 -0.37
C ILE A 130 -2.56 -5.36 0.45
N ASP A 131 -1.92 -4.52 1.27
CA ASP A 131 -2.63 -3.51 2.06
C ASP A 131 -3.14 -2.35 1.19
N ILE A 132 -2.39 -1.93 0.17
CA ILE A 132 -2.88 -1.00 -0.86
C ILE A 132 -4.10 -1.60 -1.58
N PHE A 133 -4.02 -2.86 -2.00
CA PHE A 133 -5.16 -3.49 -2.68
C PHE A 133 -6.38 -3.61 -1.75
N ARG A 134 -6.18 -3.95 -0.47
CA ARG A 134 -7.24 -3.99 0.55
C ARG A 134 -7.87 -2.63 0.79
N ALA A 135 -7.09 -1.56 0.77
CA ALA A 135 -7.57 -0.19 0.87
C ALA A 135 -8.60 0.13 -0.22
N LEU A 136 -8.28 -0.28 -1.45
CA LEU A 136 -9.05 0.06 -2.65
C LEU A 136 -10.20 -0.92 -2.90
N CYS A 137 -9.97 -2.21 -2.70
CA CYS A 137 -10.87 -3.33 -3.02
C CYS A 137 -11.15 -4.24 -1.82
N PRO A 138 -11.68 -3.67 -0.73
CA PRO A 138 -11.76 -4.35 0.54
C PRO A 138 -12.66 -5.58 0.60
N SER A 139 -13.72 -5.62 -0.21
CA SER A 139 -14.60 -6.79 -0.29
C SER A 139 -13.91 -8.00 -0.94
N ARG A 140 -12.79 -7.79 -1.66
CA ARG A 140 -12.08 -8.86 -2.41
C ARG A 140 -10.94 -9.52 -1.65
N ALA A 141 -10.36 -8.82 -0.67
CA ALA A 141 -9.21 -9.31 0.07
C ALA A 141 -9.39 -9.08 1.58
N PRO A 142 -10.42 -9.65 2.23
CA PRO A 142 -10.66 -9.43 3.64
C PRO A 142 -9.38 -9.64 4.45
N GLY A 143 -9.06 -8.65 5.29
CA GLY A 143 -8.03 -8.77 6.31
C GLY A 143 -8.37 -9.99 7.16
N THR A 144 -7.41 -10.87 7.37
CA THR A 144 -7.52 -11.79 8.50
C THR A 144 -7.13 -11.01 9.73
N GLU A 145 -8.02 -11.00 10.71
CA GLU A 145 -7.69 -10.76 12.11
C GLU A 145 -6.45 -11.57 12.54
#